data_AF-Q4WNB5-F1
#
_entry.id   AF-Q4WNB5-F1
#
_cell.length_a   1.000
_cell.length_b   1.000
_cell.length_c   1.000
_cell.angle_alpha   90.00
_cell.angle_beta   90.00
_cell.angle_gamma   90.00
#
_symmetry.space_group_name_H-M   'P 1'
#
loop_
_entity.id
_entity.type
_entity.pdbx_description
1 polymer ?
#
loop_
_entity_poly.entity_id
_entity_poly.type
_entity_poly.pdbx_seq_one_letter_code
_entity_poly.pdbx_strand_id
1 'polypeptide(L)'
;MFSMLRRMKLDPSTYTYRTYVVSSGDNFSAARAVEFETEWLKQSPKLSFPANGSNSTESYAVVTVPRARRVHQSYLTAPLSTLQCFYACFLVLCGRHPEQKSPLPTTNSPYPDVILTNGPATAVCMVLAAKSLRLFHYLKSLFYIKDHQDRDSSRSSQVKRSEDAPAPVHFQLRTIYVESWARVTTFSLSGKLLLPFADRFLVQWPDLAGKQAWRGMRETEYAGTLVD
;
A
#
# COMPACT_ATOMS: atom_id res chain seq x y z
N MET A 1 9.25 -11.16 1.63
CA MET A 1 9.06 -9.71 1.39
C MET A 1 10.39 -8.95 1.47
N PHE A 2 11.13 -9.00 2.59
CA PHE A 2 12.39 -8.26 2.72
C PHE A 2 13.46 -8.61 1.67
N SER A 3 13.62 -9.88 1.30
CA SER A 3 14.55 -10.26 0.23
C SER A 3 14.19 -9.62 -1.13
N MET A 4 12.89 -9.43 -1.39
CA MET A 4 12.42 -8.69 -2.55
C MET A 4 12.70 -7.20 -2.42
N LEU A 5 12.53 -6.60 -1.23
CA LEU A 5 12.94 -5.21 -0.98
C LEU A 5 14.45 -5.00 -1.18
N ARG A 6 15.30 -6.01 -0.95
CA ARG A 6 16.74 -5.94 -1.25
C ARG A 6 17.03 -5.96 -2.75
N ARG A 7 16.32 -6.81 -3.50
CA ARG A 7 16.52 -6.96 -4.96
C ARG A 7 15.86 -5.85 -5.77
N MET A 8 14.69 -5.40 -5.33
CA MET A 8 14.07 -4.19 -5.86
C MET A 8 14.95 -3.04 -5.43
N LYS A 9 15.69 -2.45 -6.37
CA LYS A 9 16.44 -1.21 -6.16
C LYS A 9 15.44 -0.06 -5.92
N LEU A 10 14.74 -0.08 -4.79
CA LEU A 10 13.92 1.01 -4.32
C LEU A 10 14.88 2.13 -3.99
N ASP A 11 15.05 3.07 -4.93
CA ASP A 11 15.92 4.21 -4.73
C ASP A 11 15.45 4.99 -3.49
N PRO A 12 16.27 5.08 -2.43
CA PRO A 12 15.91 5.80 -1.21
C PRO A 12 15.65 7.29 -1.44
N SER A 13 16.19 7.86 -2.53
CA SER A 13 15.90 9.24 -2.93
C SER A 13 14.45 9.38 -3.43
N THR A 14 13.87 8.32 -3.98
CA THR A 14 12.49 8.27 -4.48
C THR A 14 11.52 7.89 -3.36
N TYR A 15 11.83 6.85 -2.59
CA TYR A 15 10.97 6.35 -1.50
C TYR A 15 11.52 6.77 -0.13
N THR A 16 11.44 8.07 0.14
CA THR A 16 12.05 8.71 1.31
C THR A 16 11.47 8.23 2.64
N TYR A 17 10.19 7.86 2.66
CA TYR A 17 9.49 7.40 3.87
C TYR A 17 8.83 6.04 3.65
N ARG A 18 9.04 5.11 4.59
CA ARG A 18 8.54 3.73 4.50
C ARG A 18 7.70 3.38 5.72
N THR A 19 6.46 2.93 5.50
CA THR A 19 5.60 2.45 6.58
C THR A 19 5.46 0.93 6.51
N TYR A 20 5.96 0.24 7.53
CA TYR A 20 5.81 -1.21 7.67
C TYR A 20 4.56 -1.51 8.48
N VAL A 21 3.57 -2.14 7.84
CA VAL A 21 2.34 -2.56 8.49
C VAL A 21 2.47 -4.01 8.94
N VAL A 22 2.38 -4.23 10.25
CA VAL A 22 2.56 -5.55 10.87
C VAL A 22 1.28 -5.95 11.60
N SER A 23 0.94 -7.24 11.58
CA SER A 23 -0.25 -7.73 12.28
C SER A 23 -0.01 -7.92 13.78
N SER A 24 -1.04 -7.71 14.60
CA SER A 24 -0.96 -7.87 16.06
C SER A 24 -0.48 -9.28 16.45
N GLY A 25 0.61 -9.37 17.22
CA GLY A 25 1.21 -10.63 17.64
C GLY A 25 2.23 -11.21 16.64
N ASP A 26 2.58 -10.47 15.57
CA ASP A 26 3.69 -10.80 14.68
C ASP A 26 4.94 -10.00 15.04
N ASN A 27 5.56 -10.34 16.17
CA ASN A 27 6.78 -9.68 16.62
C ASN A 27 7.98 -9.96 15.71
N PHE A 28 7.95 -11.10 14.99
CA PHE A 28 9.02 -11.48 14.08
C PHE A 28 9.11 -10.54 12.89
N SER A 29 7.99 -10.23 12.23
CA SER A 29 8.00 -9.29 11.10
C SER A 29 8.39 -7.87 11.52
N ALA A 30 7.99 -7.44 12.71
CA ALA A 30 8.40 -6.15 13.27
C ALA A 30 9.91 -6.09 13.51
N ALA A 31 10.49 -7.11 14.15
CA ALA A 31 11.93 -7.21 14.36
C ALA A 31 12.69 -7.23 13.02
N ARG A 32 12.21 -7.99 12.04
CA ARG A 32 12.81 -8.05 10.70
C ARG A 32 12.76 -6.73 9.94
N ALA A 33 11.71 -5.92 10.13
CA ALA A 33 11.64 -4.58 9.55
C ALA A 33 12.72 -3.66 10.14
N VAL A 34 12.90 -3.69 11.46
CA VAL A 34 13.94 -2.91 12.15
C VAL A 34 15.35 -3.38 11.74
N GLU A 35 15.58 -4.70 11.70
CA GLU A 35 16.85 -5.27 11.22
C GLU A 35 17.14 -4.83 9.78
N PHE A 36 16.14 -4.89 8.88
CA PHE A 36 16.28 -4.49 7.48
C PHE A 36 16.67 -3.02 7.34
N GLU A 37 15.99 -2.11 8.04
CA GLU A 37 16.30 -0.67 8.01
C GLU A 37 17.68 -0.38 8.64
N THR A 38 18.06 -1.11 9.70
CA THR A 38 19.37 -0.97 10.34
C THR A 38 20.51 -1.43 9.43
N GLU A 39 20.34 -2.58 8.78
CA GLU A 39 21.27 -3.11 7.77
C GLU A 39 21.41 -2.13 6.59
N TRP A 40 20.28 -1.58 6.13
CA TRP A 40 20.26 -0.64 5.02
C TRP A 40 20.97 0.68 5.34
N LEU A 41 20.75 1.22 6.55
CA LEU A 41 21.44 2.43 7.03
C LEU A 41 22.96 2.22 7.12
N LYS A 42 23.41 1.03 7.53
CA LYS A 42 24.86 0.68 7.54
C LYS A 42 25.45 0.67 6.13
N GLN A 43 24.70 0.17 5.14
CA GLN A 43 25.15 0.10 3.74
C GLN A 43 25.09 1.46 3.03
N SER A 44 24.23 2.37 3.50
CA SER A 44 23.99 3.70 2.89
C SER A 44 24.35 4.86 3.84
N PRO A 45 25.62 5.00 4.25
CA PRO A 45 26.05 6.08 5.16
C PRO A 45 25.89 7.49 4.55
N LYS A 46 25.59 7.61 3.25
CA LYS A 46 25.33 8.91 2.59
C LYS A 46 23.95 9.50 2.90
N LEU A 47 23.05 8.72 3.52
CA LEU A 47 21.71 9.20 3.92
C LEU A 47 21.59 9.50 5.42
N SER A 48 22.67 9.34 6.21
CA SER A 48 22.70 9.80 7.59
C SER A 48 22.74 11.32 7.59
N PHE A 49 21.58 11.94 7.81
CA PHE A 49 21.47 13.36 8.12
C PHE A 49 22.37 13.68 9.34
N PRO A 50 23.04 14.84 9.35
CA PRO A 50 23.99 15.19 10.41
C PRO A 50 23.32 15.15 11.78
N ALA A 51 23.96 14.45 12.71
CA ALA A 51 23.53 14.19 14.09
C ALA A 51 23.48 15.42 15.01
N ASN A 52 23.14 16.60 14.49
CA ASN A 52 22.97 17.81 15.28
C ASN A 52 21.51 18.00 15.73
N GLY A 53 21.21 17.46 16.91
CA GLY A 53 20.49 18.20 17.95
C GLY A 53 18.99 18.45 17.83
N SER A 54 18.27 17.97 16.81
CA SER A 54 16.80 18.04 16.81
C SER A 54 16.18 16.85 16.06
N ASN A 55 15.41 16.04 16.79
CA ASN A 55 14.54 14.95 16.33
C ASN A 55 14.97 14.23 15.04
N SER A 56 15.74 13.14 15.17
CA SER A 56 16.00 12.20 14.08
C SER A 56 14.68 11.86 13.38
N THR A 57 14.43 12.42 12.21
CA THR A 57 13.24 12.12 11.42
C THR A 57 13.34 10.67 11.00
N GLU A 58 12.67 9.78 11.75
CA GLU A 58 12.69 8.35 11.49
C GLU A 58 12.28 8.14 10.03
N SER A 59 13.19 7.63 9.19
CA SER A 59 12.95 7.40 7.76
C SER A 59 11.90 6.32 7.50
N TYR A 60 11.47 5.64 8.56
CA TYR A 60 10.47 4.60 8.53
C TYR A 60 9.60 4.63 9.78
N ALA A 61 8.41 4.05 9.70
CA ALA A 61 7.58 3.75 10.84
C ALA A 61 7.09 2.31 10.79
N VAL A 62 6.91 1.69 11.95
CA VAL A 62 6.29 0.38 12.10
C VAL A 62 4.94 0.59 12.76
N VAL A 63 3.88 0.10 12.11
CA VAL A 63 2.50 0.29 12.55
C VAL A 63 1.84 -1.08 12.72
N THR A 64 1.26 -1.30 13.89
CA THR A 64 0.59 -2.55 14.22
C THR A 64 -0.90 -2.44 13.92
N VAL A 65 -1.42 -3.36 13.10
CA VAL A 65 -2.86 -3.51 12.83
C VAL A 65 -3.39 -4.79 13.45
N PRO A 66 -4.65 -4.84 13.90
CA PRO A 66 -5.24 -6.07 14.42
C PRO A 66 -5.25 -7.17 13.35
N ARG A 67 -5.03 -8.42 13.75
CA ARG A 67 -5.11 -9.56 12.82
C ARG A 67 -6.51 -9.70 12.24
N ALA A 68 -6.61 -9.80 10.91
CA ALA A 68 -7.87 -10.04 10.22
C ALA A 68 -8.58 -11.33 10.68
N ARG A 69 -7.83 -12.41 10.90
CA ARG A 69 -8.32 -13.66 11.48
C ARG A 69 -7.25 -14.31 12.35
N ARG A 70 -7.59 -14.71 13.58
CA ARG A 70 -6.69 -15.48 14.45
C ARG A 70 -6.66 -16.96 14.05
N VAL A 71 -5.58 -17.65 14.38
CA VAL A 71 -5.49 -19.11 14.23
C VAL A 71 -6.56 -19.74 15.14
N HIS A 72 -7.32 -20.72 14.64
CA HIS A 72 -8.47 -21.35 15.32
C HIS A 72 -9.70 -20.45 15.56
N GLN A 73 -9.76 -19.25 15.01
CA GLN A 73 -10.97 -18.43 15.08
C GLN A 73 -12.10 -19.03 14.23
N SER A 74 -13.30 -19.15 14.83
CA SER A 74 -14.50 -19.60 14.12
C SER A 74 -14.82 -18.71 12.93
N TYR A 75 -15.22 -19.34 11.81
CA TYR A 75 -15.61 -18.65 10.57
C TYR A 75 -16.76 -17.65 10.76
N LEU A 76 -17.59 -17.80 11.79
CA LEU A 76 -18.69 -16.88 12.09
C LEU A 76 -18.22 -15.55 12.70
N THR A 77 -17.12 -15.57 13.46
CA THR A 77 -16.57 -14.37 14.12
C THR A 77 -15.49 -13.69 13.29
N ALA A 78 -14.89 -14.41 12.34
CA ALA A 78 -13.84 -13.91 11.47
C ALA A 78 -14.23 -12.65 10.65
N PRO A 79 -15.47 -12.47 10.18
CA PRO A 79 -15.86 -11.25 9.48
C PRO A 79 -15.71 -9.99 10.33
N LEU A 80 -16.05 -10.03 11.62
CA LEU A 80 -15.95 -8.87 12.51
C LEU A 80 -14.49 -8.45 12.74
N SER A 81 -13.59 -9.41 13.01
CA SER A 81 -12.16 -9.12 13.13
C SER A 81 -11.54 -8.67 11.80
N THR A 82 -12.05 -9.18 10.68
CA THR A 82 -11.62 -8.75 9.34
C THR A 82 -12.04 -7.31 9.07
N LEU A 83 -13.26 -6.91 9.44
CA LEU A 83 -13.73 -5.53 9.32
C LEU A 83 -12.94 -4.57 10.22
N GLN A 84 -12.60 -5.00 11.45
CA GLN A 84 -11.75 -4.23 12.34
C GLN A 84 -10.34 -4.04 11.75
N CYS A 85 -9.76 -5.11 11.19
CA CYS A 85 -8.49 -5.03 10.44
C CYS A 85 -8.60 -4.09 9.24
N PHE A 86 -9.65 -4.20 8.44
CA PHE A 86 -9.90 -3.32 7.30
C PHE A 86 -9.97 -1.85 7.71
N TYR A 87 -10.71 -1.54 8.78
CA TYR A 87 -10.81 -0.18 9.29
C TYR A 87 -9.45 0.36 9.77
N ALA A 88 -8.68 -0.45 10.50
CA ALA A 88 -7.31 -0.07 10.89
C ALA A 88 -6.40 0.16 9.68
N CYS A 89 -6.42 -0.74 8.69
CA CYS A 89 -5.71 -0.59 7.42
C CYS A 89 -6.09 0.72 6.71
N PHE A 90 -7.38 1.06 6.70
CA PHE A 90 -7.89 2.30 6.12
C PHE A 90 -7.35 3.54 6.86
N LEU A 91 -7.33 3.52 8.19
CA LEU A 91 -6.74 4.59 9.00
C LEU A 91 -5.24 4.75 8.74
N VAL A 92 -4.50 3.65 8.58
CA VAL A 92 -3.07 3.67 8.24
C VAL A 92 -2.83 4.37 6.90
N LEU A 93 -3.61 4.01 5.89
CA LEU A 93 -3.48 4.63 4.56
C LEU A 93 -3.85 6.11 4.58
N CYS A 94 -4.79 6.52 5.44
CA CYS A 94 -5.16 7.92 5.62
C CYS A 94 -4.17 8.71 6.50
N GLY A 95 -3.13 8.08 7.07
CA GLY A 95 -2.21 8.73 8.01
C GLY A 95 -2.85 9.12 9.35
N ARG A 96 -3.96 8.46 9.71
CA ARG A 96 -4.76 8.75 10.92
C ARG A 96 -4.67 7.66 11.98
N HIS A 97 -3.78 6.68 11.81
CA HIS A 97 -3.64 5.61 12.77
C HIS A 97 -2.94 6.11 14.05
N PRO A 98 -3.38 5.74 15.27
CA PRO A 98 -2.80 6.24 16.52
C PRO A 98 -1.29 5.98 16.68
N GLU A 99 -0.80 4.85 16.17
CA GLU A 99 0.64 4.50 16.22
C GLU A 99 1.48 5.21 15.14
N GLN A 100 0.86 5.88 14.15
CA GLN A 100 1.60 6.68 13.18
C GLN A 100 1.95 8.03 13.82
N LYS A 101 3.25 8.33 13.91
CA LYS A 101 3.72 9.65 14.31
C LYS A 101 3.27 10.66 13.23
N SER A 102 2.32 11.51 13.60
CA SER A 102 1.82 12.60 12.76
C SER A 102 2.69 13.86 12.97
N PRO A 103 2.93 14.68 11.93
CA PRO A 103 2.53 14.47 10.55
C PRO A 103 3.49 13.53 9.81
N LEU A 104 2.96 12.71 8.90
CA LEU A 104 3.77 12.07 7.86
C LEU A 104 4.56 13.17 7.13
N PRO A 105 5.82 12.90 6.72
CA PRO A 105 6.61 13.89 5.98
C PRO A 105 5.78 14.50 4.86
N THR A 106 5.74 15.82 4.80
CA THR A 106 4.93 16.60 3.86
C THR A 106 5.36 16.28 2.43
N THR A 107 4.72 15.28 1.85
CA THR A 107 4.77 14.94 0.44
C THR A 107 3.52 15.52 -0.22
N ASN A 108 3.54 15.69 -1.54
CA ASN A 108 2.42 16.27 -2.32
C ASN A 108 1.09 15.48 -2.17
N SER A 109 1.13 14.30 -1.56
CA SER A 109 -0.02 13.45 -1.28
C SER A 109 0.02 12.98 0.18
N PRO A 110 -1.09 13.07 0.95
CA PRO A 110 -1.13 12.54 2.32
C PRO A 110 -1.19 11.01 2.37
N TYR A 111 -1.17 10.33 1.22
CA TYR A 111 -1.28 8.88 1.10
C TYR A 111 -0.05 8.30 0.38
N PRO A 112 0.31 7.02 0.62
CA PRO A 112 1.49 6.41 0.01
C PRO A 112 1.38 6.24 -1.52
N ASP A 113 2.50 6.28 -2.24
CA ASP A 113 2.52 6.05 -3.69
C ASP A 113 2.50 4.57 -4.07
N VAL A 114 3.11 3.73 -3.23
CA VAL A 114 3.25 2.29 -3.49
C VAL A 114 2.90 1.50 -2.24
N ILE A 115 2.05 0.50 -2.41
CA ILE A 115 1.68 -0.46 -1.38
C ILE A 115 2.24 -1.81 -1.82
N LEU A 116 3.26 -2.29 -1.11
CA LEU A 116 3.77 -3.65 -1.27
C LEU A 116 3.18 -4.53 -0.19
N THR A 117 2.53 -5.63 -0.58
CA THR A 117 1.97 -6.59 0.37
C THR A 117 2.40 -8.01 0.03
N ASN A 118 2.73 -8.76 1.06
CA ASN A 118 2.89 -10.20 1.01
C ASN A 118 2.13 -10.77 2.21
N GLY A 119 1.34 -11.81 1.98
CA GLY A 119 0.70 -12.55 3.06
C GLY A 119 -0.82 -12.63 2.92
N PRO A 120 -1.46 -13.35 3.86
CA PRO A 120 -2.89 -13.61 3.80
C PRO A 120 -3.71 -12.39 4.27
N ALA A 121 -5.04 -12.54 4.25
CA ALA A 121 -6.11 -11.75 4.90
C ALA A 121 -5.85 -10.25 5.22
N THR A 122 -4.87 -9.89 6.05
CA THR A 122 -4.44 -8.49 6.27
C THR A 122 -4.03 -7.81 4.96
N ALA A 123 -3.32 -8.50 4.06
CA ALA A 123 -2.99 -7.96 2.74
C ALA A 123 -4.25 -7.65 1.93
N VAL A 124 -5.27 -8.51 2.04
CA VAL A 124 -6.60 -8.30 1.42
C VAL A 124 -7.22 -7.02 1.95
N CYS A 125 -7.20 -6.83 3.27
CA CYS A 125 -7.71 -5.63 3.93
C CYS A 125 -6.99 -4.36 3.46
N MET A 126 -5.66 -4.37 3.38
CA MET A 126 -4.85 -3.24 2.93
C MET A 126 -5.16 -2.83 1.48
N VAL A 127 -5.18 -3.80 0.55
CA VAL A 127 -5.45 -3.51 -0.86
C VAL A 127 -6.90 -3.06 -1.08
N LEU A 128 -7.87 -3.67 -0.39
CA LEU A 128 -9.26 -3.23 -0.46
C LEU A 128 -9.43 -1.82 0.11
N ALA A 129 -8.73 -1.47 1.19
CA ALA A 129 -8.75 -0.11 1.75
C ALA A 129 -8.17 0.90 0.74
N ALA A 130 -7.06 0.55 0.07
CA ALA A 130 -6.47 1.38 -0.98
C ALA A 130 -7.39 1.57 -2.19
N LYS A 131 -8.07 0.50 -2.63
CA LYS A 131 -9.08 0.59 -3.69
C LYS A 131 -10.29 1.43 -3.28
N SER A 132 -10.72 1.31 -2.02
CA SER A 132 -11.79 2.14 -1.48
C SER A 132 -11.41 3.62 -1.50
N LEU A 133 -10.18 3.98 -1.08
CA LEU A 133 -9.67 5.35 -1.16
C LEU A 133 -9.62 5.88 -2.59
N ARG A 134 -9.11 5.08 -3.54
CA ARG A 134 -9.12 5.42 -4.97
C ARG A 134 -10.54 5.67 -5.48
N LEU A 135 -11.50 4.82 -5.10
CA LEU A 135 -12.90 4.95 -5.48
C LEU A 135 -13.53 6.23 -4.89
N PHE A 136 -13.34 6.50 -3.59
CA PHE A 136 -13.85 7.71 -2.96
C PHE A 136 -13.29 8.98 -3.61
N HIS A 137 -12.00 8.98 -3.96
CA HIS A 137 -11.38 10.11 -4.64
C HIS A 137 -11.92 10.30 -6.07
N TYR A 138 -12.06 9.21 -6.82
CA TYR A 138 -12.67 9.22 -8.14
C TYR A 138 -14.11 9.77 -8.11
N LEU A 139 -14.93 9.30 -7.16
CA LEU A 139 -16.30 9.80 -6.98
C LEU A 139 -16.32 11.29 -6.62
N LYS A 140 -15.47 11.74 -5.69
CA LYS A 140 -15.34 13.17 -5.37
C LYS A 140 -14.94 14.02 -6.57
N SER A 141 -14.02 13.54 -7.41
CA SER A 141 -13.63 14.22 -8.65
C SER A 141 -14.81 14.35 -9.63
N LEU A 142 -15.60 13.28 -9.79
CA LEU A 142 -16.83 13.33 -10.61
C LEU A 142 -17.84 14.36 -10.09
N PHE A 143 -18.06 14.44 -8.78
CA PHE A 143 -18.97 15.42 -8.20
C PHE A 143 -18.42 16.85 -8.27
N TYR A 144 -17.10 17.05 -8.14
CA TYR A 144 -16.45 18.35 -8.27
C TYR A 144 -16.59 18.92 -9.69
N ILE A 145 -16.36 18.09 -10.71
CA ILE A 145 -16.54 18.48 -12.12
C ILE A 145 -17.99 18.86 -12.40
N LYS A 146 -18.95 18.12 -11.84
CA LYS A 146 -20.38 18.40 -12.00
C LYS A 146 -20.79 19.74 -11.37
N ASP A 147 -20.32 20.05 -10.14
CA ASP A 147 -20.62 21.33 -9.48
C ASP A 147 -20.02 22.53 -10.25
N HIS A 148 -18.86 22.35 -10.89
CA HIS A 148 -18.26 23.39 -11.73
C HIS A 148 -19.07 23.63 -13.03
N GLN A 149 -19.56 22.56 -13.67
CA GLN A 149 -20.42 22.69 -14.86
C GLN A 149 -21.78 23.33 -14.56
N ASP A 150 -22.40 23.02 -13.41
CA ASP A 150 -23.67 23.63 -13.00
C ASP A 150 -23.50 25.11 -12.59
N ARG A 151 -22.32 25.51 -12.09
CA ARG A 151 -22.00 26.91 -11.76
C ARG A 151 -21.64 27.76 -12.99
N ASP A 152 -20.97 27.18 -14.00
CA ASP A 152 -20.56 27.94 -15.19
C ASP A 152 -21.74 28.20 -16.16
N SER A 153 -22.78 27.35 -16.15
CA SER A 153 -23.99 27.54 -16.97
C SER A 153 -24.91 28.67 -16.51
N SER A 154 -24.71 29.23 -15.30
CA SER A 154 -25.52 30.31 -14.74
C SER A 154 -24.81 31.68 -14.67
N ARG A 155 -23.58 31.79 -15.20
CA ARG A 155 -22.79 33.04 -15.23
C ARG A 155 -22.30 33.38 -16.63
N SER A 156 -23.22 33.84 -17.49
CA SER A 156 -22.85 34.58 -18.70
C SER A 156 -22.24 35.93 -18.33
N SER A 157 -21.16 36.32 -19.02
CA SER A 157 -20.48 37.64 -18.99
C SER A 157 -19.52 37.94 -17.81
N GLN A 158 -18.30 37.41 -17.88
CA GLN A 158 -17.06 38.21 -17.75
C GLN A 158 -15.81 37.32 -17.87
N VAL A 159 -15.02 37.63 -18.90
CA VAL A 159 -13.59 37.36 -19.11
C VAL A 159 -12.87 36.74 -17.88
N LYS A 160 -12.54 35.45 -17.95
CA LYS A 160 -11.51 34.85 -17.10
C LYS A 160 -10.56 34.01 -17.93
N ARG A 161 -9.28 34.38 -17.84
CA ARG A 161 -8.12 33.71 -18.43
C ARG A 161 -8.15 32.21 -18.11
N SER A 162 -8.01 31.44 -19.17
CA SER A 162 -7.86 30.00 -19.20
C SER A 162 -6.46 29.59 -18.70
N GLU A 163 -6.26 29.47 -17.38
CA GLU A 163 -5.03 28.86 -16.82
C GLU A 163 -5.26 27.84 -15.68
N ASP A 164 -6.49 27.66 -15.18
CA ASP A 164 -6.79 26.69 -14.12
C ASP A 164 -7.70 25.55 -14.62
N ALA A 165 -7.20 24.70 -15.52
CA ALA A 165 -7.79 23.37 -15.67
C ALA A 165 -7.40 22.56 -14.42
N PRO A 166 -8.33 21.98 -13.65
CA PRO A 166 -7.97 21.17 -12.50
C PRO A 166 -7.14 19.99 -13.02
N ALA A 167 -5.85 19.99 -12.71
CA ALA A 167 -4.94 18.93 -13.12
C ALA A 167 -5.55 17.57 -12.71
N PRO A 168 -5.54 16.56 -13.60
CA PRO A 168 -6.04 15.24 -13.24
C PRO A 168 -5.28 14.77 -12.01
N VAL A 169 -5.97 14.70 -10.87
CA VAL A 169 -5.35 14.36 -9.59
C VAL A 169 -4.79 12.95 -9.72
N HIS A 170 -3.47 12.87 -9.87
CA HIS A 170 -2.77 11.65 -10.26
C HIS A 170 -2.56 10.76 -9.03
N PHE A 171 -3.68 10.36 -8.42
CA PHE A 171 -3.69 9.58 -7.20
C PHE A 171 -3.41 8.11 -7.50
N GLN A 172 -2.12 7.74 -7.54
CA GLN A 172 -1.70 6.39 -7.83
C GLN A 172 -1.26 5.65 -6.57
N LEU A 173 -2.20 5.14 -5.75
CA LEU A 173 -1.89 4.14 -4.69
C LEU A 173 -1.49 2.78 -5.30
N ARG A 174 -0.35 2.67 -5.99
CA ARG A 174 0.00 1.48 -6.78
C ARG A 174 0.14 0.27 -5.87
N THR A 175 -0.69 -0.73 -6.09
CA THR A 175 -0.75 -1.94 -5.27
C THR A 175 0.02 -3.07 -5.95
N ILE A 176 1.05 -3.55 -5.27
CA ILE A 176 1.84 -4.71 -5.69
C ILE A 176 1.59 -5.79 -4.66
N TYR A 177 0.97 -6.87 -5.11
CA TYR A 177 0.79 -8.06 -4.28
C TYR A 177 1.78 -9.14 -4.71
N VAL A 178 2.38 -9.79 -3.71
CA VAL A 178 3.37 -10.84 -3.89
C VAL A 178 2.82 -12.11 -3.27
N GLU A 179 2.63 -13.12 -4.11
CA GLU A 179 2.16 -14.42 -3.64
C GLU A 179 3.21 -15.10 -2.75
N SER A 180 2.73 -15.84 -1.76
CA SER A 180 3.60 -16.54 -0.80
C SER A 180 4.42 -17.65 -1.47
N TRP A 181 5.66 -17.81 -1.00
CA TRP A 181 6.56 -18.91 -1.37
C TRP A 181 5.92 -20.29 -1.18
N ALA A 182 5.03 -20.45 -0.20
CA ALA A 182 4.42 -21.74 0.16
C ALA A 182 3.49 -22.31 -0.92
N ARG A 183 3.20 -21.55 -1.99
CA ARG A 183 2.26 -21.91 -3.03
C ARG A 183 2.98 -22.00 -4.38
N VAL A 184 3.33 -23.22 -4.76
CA VAL A 184 4.11 -23.51 -5.98
C VAL A 184 3.21 -23.61 -7.22
N THR A 185 2.12 -24.36 -7.11
CA THR A 185 1.29 -24.73 -8.27
C THR A 185 -0.05 -24.00 -8.34
N THR A 186 -0.54 -23.50 -7.20
CA THR A 186 -1.88 -22.90 -7.07
C THR A 186 -1.87 -21.62 -6.24
N PHE A 187 -2.65 -20.61 -6.61
CA PHE A 187 -2.80 -19.40 -5.82
C PHE A 187 -3.38 -19.69 -4.42
N SER A 188 -2.92 -18.95 -3.41
CA SER A 188 -3.60 -18.86 -2.12
C SER A 188 -5.00 -18.26 -2.30
N LEU A 189 -5.88 -18.48 -1.32
CA LEU A 189 -7.20 -17.85 -1.30
C LEU A 189 -7.08 -16.32 -1.32
N SER A 190 -6.09 -15.76 -0.60
CA SER A 190 -5.83 -14.31 -0.61
C SER A 190 -5.35 -13.84 -1.97
N GLY A 191 -4.46 -14.57 -2.63
CA GLY A 191 -4.03 -14.29 -3.99
C GLY A 191 -5.18 -14.30 -5.00
N LYS A 192 -6.06 -15.30 -4.94
CA LYS A 192 -7.27 -15.34 -5.79
C LYS A 192 -8.19 -14.12 -5.57
N LEU A 193 -8.38 -13.73 -4.30
CA LEU A 193 -9.18 -12.55 -3.96
C LEU A 193 -8.54 -11.25 -4.40
N LEU A 194 -7.21 -11.15 -4.35
CA LEU A 194 -6.47 -9.91 -4.64
C LEU A 194 -6.12 -9.72 -6.10
N LEU A 195 -6.08 -10.78 -6.90
CA LEU A 195 -5.77 -10.68 -8.33
C LEU A 195 -6.61 -9.64 -9.09
N PRO A 196 -7.95 -9.49 -8.90
CA PRO A 196 -8.72 -8.38 -9.48
C PRO A 196 -8.26 -6.98 -9.04
N PHE A 197 -7.75 -6.87 -7.82
CA PHE A 197 -7.57 -5.59 -7.12
C PHE A 197 -6.11 -5.13 -7.11
N ALA A 198 -5.15 -6.04 -7.23
CA ALA A 198 -3.74 -5.67 -7.32
C ALA A 198 -3.45 -5.06 -8.70
N ASP A 199 -2.68 -3.97 -8.73
CA ASP A 199 -2.26 -3.39 -10.01
C ASP A 199 -1.19 -4.26 -10.66
N ARG A 200 -0.30 -4.84 -9.85
CA ARG A 200 0.66 -5.87 -10.25
C ARG A 200 0.59 -7.05 -9.30
N PHE A 201 0.63 -8.26 -9.86
CA PHE A 201 0.60 -9.49 -9.10
C PHE A 201 1.85 -10.30 -9.43
N LEU A 202 2.76 -10.39 -8.47
CA LEU A 202 4.06 -11.00 -8.65
C LEU A 202 4.07 -12.40 -8.07
N VAL A 203 4.55 -13.36 -8.86
CA VAL A 203 4.69 -14.77 -8.47
C VAL A 203 6.17 -15.18 -8.54
N GLN A 204 6.56 -16.05 -7.62
CA GLN A 204 7.95 -16.53 -7.52
C GLN A 204 8.19 -17.88 -8.17
N TRP A 205 7.12 -18.60 -8.52
CA TRP A 205 7.19 -19.90 -9.16
C TRP A 205 6.82 -19.79 -10.65
N PRO A 206 7.63 -20.37 -11.56
CA PRO A 206 7.38 -20.28 -12.99
C PRO A 206 6.04 -20.92 -13.38
N ASP A 207 5.63 -21.98 -12.67
CA ASP A 207 4.34 -22.64 -12.87
C ASP A 207 3.13 -21.73 -12.63
N LEU A 208 3.29 -20.63 -11.89
CA LEU A 208 2.24 -19.65 -11.69
C LEU A 208 2.23 -18.56 -12.76
N ALA A 209 3.33 -18.37 -13.51
CA ALA A 209 3.44 -17.33 -14.52
C ALA A 209 2.31 -17.45 -15.57
N GLY A 210 1.71 -16.32 -15.97
CA GLY A 210 0.65 -16.33 -16.97
C GLY A 210 -0.72 -16.84 -16.48
N LYS A 211 -0.82 -17.39 -15.26
CA LYS A 211 -2.10 -17.87 -14.74
C LYS A 211 -3.02 -16.69 -14.42
N GLN A 212 -4.30 -16.91 -14.65
CA GLN A 212 -5.39 -16.01 -14.26
C GLN A 212 -6.27 -16.72 -13.22
N ALA A 213 -6.85 -15.98 -12.28
CA ALA A 213 -7.82 -16.54 -11.34
C ALA A 213 -9.19 -16.75 -12.01
N TRP A 214 -9.58 -15.83 -12.90
CA TRP A 214 -10.82 -15.87 -13.67
C TRP A 214 -10.57 -15.37 -15.09
N ARG A 215 -11.39 -15.83 -16.04
CA ARG A 215 -11.28 -15.50 -17.47
C ARG A 215 -11.39 -13.99 -17.68
N GLY A 216 -10.38 -13.38 -18.29
CA GLY A 216 -10.33 -11.94 -18.61
C GLY A 216 -9.57 -11.09 -17.59
N MET A 217 -8.94 -11.70 -16.59
CA MET A 217 -8.10 -10.99 -15.62
C MET A 217 -6.68 -10.79 -16.12
N ARG A 218 -5.95 -9.88 -15.44
CA ARG A 218 -4.51 -9.72 -15.64
C ARG A 218 -3.79 -11.01 -15.29
N GLU A 219 -2.81 -11.34 -16.12
CA GLU A 219 -1.90 -12.44 -15.89
C GLU A 219 -0.90 -12.10 -14.79
N THR A 220 -0.50 -13.10 -14.03
CA THR A 220 0.52 -12.92 -13.01
C THR A 220 1.92 -12.85 -13.62
N GLU A 221 2.72 -11.91 -13.12
CA GLU A 221 4.07 -11.66 -13.59
C GLU A 221 5.08 -12.48 -12.78
N TYR A 222 5.91 -13.25 -13.48
CA TYR A 222 6.99 -13.99 -12.84
C TYR A 222 8.13 -13.06 -12.44
N ALA A 223 8.48 -13.06 -11.15
CA ALA A 223 9.56 -12.25 -10.59
C ALA A 223 10.78 -13.08 -10.14
N GLY A 224 10.76 -14.40 -10.37
CA GLY A 224 11.85 -15.30 -9.96
C GLY A 224 11.83 -15.68 -8.48
N THR A 225 12.79 -16.52 -8.10
CA THR A 225 13.08 -16.85 -6.69
C THR A 225 13.66 -15.62 -6.00
N LEU A 226 12.80 -14.86 -5.34
CA LEU A 226 13.16 -13.62 -4.64
C LEU A 226 13.92 -13.84 -3.31
N VAL A 227 14.47 -15.03 -3.06
CA VAL A 227 15.26 -15.39 -1.86
C VAL A 227 16.63 -15.84 -2.36
N ASP A 228 17.69 -15.40 -1.68
CA ASP A 228 19.05 -15.92 -1.86
C ASP A 228 19.19 -17.26 -1.14
#